data_AF-A0A820XQZ0-F1
#
_entry.id   AF-A0A820XQZ0-F1
#
_cell.length_a   1.000
_cell.length_b   1.000
_cell.length_c   1.000
_cell.angle_alpha   90.00
_cell.angle_beta   90.00
_cell.angle_gamma   90.00
#
_symmetry.space_group_name_H-M   'P 1'
#
loop_
_entity.id
_entity.type
_entity.pdbx_description
1 polymer ?
#
loop_
_entity_poly.entity_id
_entity_poly.type
_entity_poly.pdbx_seq_one_letter_code
_entity_poly.pdbx_strand_id
1 'polypeptide(L)'
;MFEIDFWNMHRRTTQSLMRTNNSAEAYNRRIRSVFQCAHPTLWVFLQKLINEETGTHADILHICAGQPPKKEKRNERLEIRLLNLLGNPHRDISVQINSIAYNISL
;
A
#
# COMPACT_ATOMS: atom_id res chain seq x y z
N MET A 1 20.39 -4.43 15.10
CA MET A 1 20.05 -4.37 13.66
C MET A 1 19.11 -5.53 13.38
N PHE A 2 18.03 -5.32 12.64
CA PHE A 2 17.04 -6.37 12.35
C PHE A 2 17.55 -7.34 11.28
N GLU A 3 17.00 -8.56 11.24
CA GLU A 3 17.37 -9.58 10.26
C GLU A 3 16.99 -9.18 8.83
N ILE A 4 17.78 -9.65 7.85
CA ILE A 4 17.54 -9.38 6.43
C ILE A 4 16.15 -9.86 6.03
N ASP A 5 15.70 -11.01 6.52
CA ASP A 5 14.38 -11.57 6.21
C ASP A 5 13.22 -10.70 6.69
N PHE A 6 13.45 -9.84 7.69
CA PHE A 6 12.47 -8.89 8.17
C PHE A 6 12.28 -7.70 7.20
N TRP A 7 13.37 -7.20 6.60
CA TRP A 7 13.33 -6.05 5.67
C TRP A 7 13.25 -6.45 4.20
N ASN A 8 13.61 -7.69 3.88
CA ASN A 8 13.59 -8.20 2.52
C ASN A 8 12.15 -8.53 2.09
N MET A 9 11.64 -7.75 1.15
CA MET A 9 10.29 -7.90 0.60
C MET A 9 10.24 -8.84 -0.62
N HIS A 10 11.33 -9.56 -0.94
CA HIS A 10 11.40 -10.48 -2.08
C HIS A 10 10.31 -11.54 -2.02
N ARG A 11 10.29 -12.36 -0.96
CA ARG A 11 9.32 -13.45 -0.80
C ARG A 11 7.88 -12.96 -0.85
N ARG A 12 7.59 -11.86 -0.16
CA ARG A 12 6.26 -11.24 -0.16
C ARG A 12 5.86 -10.77 -1.55
N THR A 13 6.80 -10.18 -2.30
CA THR A 13 6.55 -9.75 -3.67
C THR A 13 6.24 -10.94 -4.57
N THR A 14 7.05 -12.00 -4.54
CA THR A 14 6.83 -13.20 -5.36
C THR A 14 5.48 -13.85 -5.06
N GLN A 15 5.04 -13.81 -3.81
CA GLN A 15 3.76 -14.37 -3.37
C GLN A 15 2.58 -13.39 -3.51
N SER A 16 2.77 -12.21 -4.09
CA SER A 16 1.76 -11.14 -4.17
C SER A 16 1.13 -10.80 -2.81
N LEU A 17 1.92 -10.89 -1.75
CA LEU A 17 1.54 -10.53 -0.38
C LEU A 17 1.80 -9.05 -0.13
N MET A 18 1.06 -8.49 0.83
CA MET A 18 1.19 -7.10 1.22
C MET A 18 2.60 -6.79 1.77
N ARG A 19 3.23 -5.75 1.22
CA ARG A 19 4.49 -5.19 1.73
C ARG A 19 4.15 -4.31 2.95
N THR A 20 4.83 -4.58 4.06
CA THR A 20 4.41 -4.31 5.45
C THR A 20 3.87 -2.91 5.77
N ASN A 21 4.24 -1.85 5.05
CA ASN A 21 3.81 -0.49 5.40
C ASN A 21 2.81 0.17 4.42
N ASN A 22 2.56 -0.40 3.23
CA ASN A 22 1.76 0.31 2.23
C ASN A 22 0.35 0.61 2.72
N SER A 23 -0.28 -0.32 3.44
CA SER A 23 -1.63 -0.15 3.96
C SER A 23 -1.72 0.75 5.18
N ALA A 24 -0.72 0.68 6.08
CA ALA A 24 -0.67 1.59 7.22
C ALA A 24 -0.39 3.03 6.76
N GLU A 25 0.52 3.24 5.81
CA GLU A 25 0.76 4.55 5.18
C GLU A 25 -0.46 5.04 4.39
N ALA A 26 -1.13 4.17 3.64
CA ALA A 26 -2.36 4.52 2.92
C ALA A 26 -3.47 4.95 3.89
N TYR A 27 -3.68 4.19 4.97
CA TYR A 27 -4.64 4.53 6.01
C TYR A 27 -4.27 5.85 6.70
N ASN A 28 -3.00 6.05 7.07
CA ASN A 28 -2.53 7.30 7.65
C ASN A 28 -2.74 8.50 6.71
N ARG A 29 -2.51 8.33 5.40
CA ARG A 29 -2.81 9.35 4.38
C ARG A 29 -4.31 9.63 4.29
N ARG A 30 -5.15 8.60 4.27
CA ARG A 30 -6.62 8.71 4.27
C ARG A 30 -7.09 9.48 5.49
N ILE A 31 -6.66 9.09 6.69
CA ILE A 31 -6.98 9.76 7.96
C ILE A 31 -6.58 11.24 7.95
N ARG A 32 -5.35 11.56 7.50
CA ARG A 32 -4.90 12.96 7.36
C ARG A 32 -5.81 13.74 6.40
N SER A 33 -6.20 13.13 5.29
CA SER A 33 -7.10 13.73 4.30
C SER A 33 -8.54 13.89 4.78
N VAL A 34 -9.00 13.06 5.72
CA VAL A 34 -10.31 13.15 6.36
C VAL A 34 -10.33 14.32 7.33
N PHE A 35 -9.31 14.45 8.19
CA PHE A 35 -9.29 15.51 9.20
C PHE A 35 -9.00 16.90 8.62
N GLN A 36 -8.09 17.03 7.63
CA GLN A 36 -7.71 18.29 6.96
C GLN A 36 -7.33 19.45 7.90
N CYS A 37 -7.00 19.15 9.15
CA CYS A 37 -6.57 20.13 10.14
C CYS A 37 -5.62 19.47 11.14
N ALA A 38 -4.76 20.28 11.76
CA ALA A 38 -3.80 19.79 12.76
C ALA A 38 -4.47 19.50 14.11
N HIS A 39 -5.47 20.29 14.49
CA HIS A 39 -6.10 20.25 15.81
C HIS A 39 -7.64 20.37 15.68
N PRO A 40 -8.34 19.29 15.32
CA PRO A 40 -9.80 19.27 15.34
C PRO A 40 -10.32 19.41 16.77
N THR A 41 -11.49 20.02 16.95
CA THR A 41 -12.22 19.90 18.22
C THR A 41 -12.60 18.45 18.46
N LEU A 42 -12.76 18.03 19.71
CA LEU A 42 -13.12 16.65 20.05
C LEU A 42 -14.39 16.18 19.32
N TRP A 43 -15.37 17.07 19.17
CA TRP A 43 -16.61 16.75 18.45
C TRP A 43 -16.36 16.46 16.96
N VAL A 44 -15.65 17.36 16.26
CA VAL A 44 -15.31 17.17 14.84
C VAL A 44 -14.42 15.92 14.66
N PHE A 45 -13.52 15.67 15.61
CA PHE A 45 -12.68 14.49 15.62
C PHE A 45 -13.53 13.21 15.65
N LEU A 46 -14.43 13.10 16.62
CA LEU A 46 -15.31 11.94 16.79
C LEU A 46 -16.22 11.73 15.57
N GLN A 47 -16.86 12.80 15.08
CA GLN A 47 -17.74 12.73 13.93
C GLN A 47 -17.02 12.18 12.69
N LYS A 48 -15.83 12.70 12.39
CA LYS A 48 -15.03 12.23 11.25
C LYS A 48 -14.54 10.80 11.44
N LEU A 49 -14.18 10.41 12.66
CA LEU A 49 -13.73 9.04 12.96
C LEU A 49 -14.87 8.02 12.78
N ILE A 50 -16.08 8.33 13.25
CA ILE A 50 -17.26 7.47 13.08
C ILE A 50 -17.59 7.27 11.59
N ASN A 51 -17.52 8.34 10.80
CA ASN A 51 -17.77 8.27 9.36
C ASN A 51 -16.72 7.38 8.65
N GLU A 52 -15.46 7.50 9.04
CA GLU A 52 -14.37 6.70 8.49
C GLU A 52 -14.51 5.20 8.85
N GLU A 53 -14.88 4.91 10.10
CA GLU A 53 -15.15 3.55 10.56
C GLU A 53 -16.34 2.93 9.81
N THR A 54 -17.40 3.70 9.60
CA THR A 54 -18.58 3.26 8.85
C THR A 54 -18.23 2.91 7.40
N GLY A 55 -17.41 3.73 6.75
CA GLY A 55 -16.91 3.44 5.40
C GLY A 55 -16.02 2.20 5.37
N THR A 56 -15.17 2.01 6.38
CA THR A 56 -14.33 0.81 6.50
C THR A 56 -15.15 -0.46 6.70
N HIS A 57 -16.21 -0.40 7.53
CA HIS A 57 -17.15 -1.50 7.69
C HIS A 57 -17.89 -1.84 6.39
N ALA A 58 -18.31 -0.83 5.61
CA ALA A 58 -18.90 -1.08 4.30
C ALA A 58 -17.91 -1.78 3.35
N ASP A 59 -16.64 -1.35 3.31
CA ASP A 59 -15.59 -2.00 2.50
C ASP A 59 -15.40 -3.48 2.92
N ILE A 60 -15.40 -3.77 4.23
CA ILE A 60 -15.30 -5.13 4.76
C ILE A 60 -16.50 -5.98 4.30
N LEU A 61 -17.73 -5.45 4.42
CA LEU A 61 -18.94 -6.15 3.97
C LEU A 61 -18.89 -6.46 2.47
N HIS A 62 -18.44 -5.51 1.65
CA HIS A 62 -18.24 -5.71 0.22
C HIS A 62 -17.22 -6.84 -0.07
N ILE A 63 -16.11 -6.87 0.67
CA ILE A 63 -15.12 -7.96 0.57
C ILE A 63 -15.74 -9.31 0.96
N CYS A 64 -16.47 -9.37 2.08
CA CYS A 64 -17.18 -10.58 2.51
C CYS A 64 -18.22 -11.06 1.50
N ALA A 65 -18.85 -10.13 0.77
CA ALA A 65 -19.79 -10.42 -0.32
C ALA A 65 -19.10 -10.80 -1.64
N GLY A 66 -17.76 -10.92 -1.67
CA GLY A 66 -17.00 -11.24 -2.89
C GLY A 66 -16.88 -10.08 -3.88
N GLN A 67 -17.14 -8.84 -3.45
CA GLN A 67 -17.08 -7.63 -4.25
C GLN A 67 -16.01 -6.66 -3.72
N PRO A 68 -14.72 -7.04 -3.71
CA PRO A 68 -13.68 -6.20 -3.16
C PRO A 68 -13.58 -4.85 -3.90
N PRO A 69 -13.26 -3.75 -3.19
CA PRO A 69 -13.04 -2.46 -3.84
C PRO A 69 -11.90 -2.57 -4.87
N LYS A 70 -12.06 -1.88 -6.00
CA LYS A 70 -11.05 -1.91 -7.08
C LYS A 70 -9.73 -1.33 -6.58
N LYS A 71 -8.64 -2.06 -6.78
CA LYS A 71 -7.29 -1.52 -6.56
C LYS A 71 -7.07 -0.35 -7.54
N GLU A 72 -6.30 0.66 -7.12
CA GLU A 72 -5.89 1.72 -8.02
C GLU A 72 -5.03 1.15 -9.15
N LYS A 73 -5.36 1.47 -10.41
CA LYS A 73 -4.62 1.04 -11.60
C LYS A 73 -3.11 1.31 -11.51
N ARG A 74 -2.71 2.38 -10.82
CA ARG A 74 -1.29 2.70 -10.59
C ARG A 74 -0.59 1.63 -9.76
N ASN A 75 -1.20 1.22 -8.66
CA ASN A 75 -0.62 0.22 -7.75
C ASN A 75 -0.60 -1.17 -8.39
N GLU A 76 -1.63 -1.52 -9.15
CA GLU A 76 -1.66 -2.75 -9.96
C GLU A 76 -0.52 -2.80 -10.97
N ARG A 77 -0.30 -1.70 -11.72
CA ARG A 77 0.81 -1.61 -12.69
C ARG A 77 2.17 -1.73 -12.02
N LEU A 78 2.35 -1.11 -10.85
CA LEU A 78 3.59 -1.23 -10.08
C LEU A 78 3.82 -2.68 -9.63
N GLU A 79 2.78 -3.35 -9.13
CA GLU A 79 2.83 -4.75 -8.71
C GLU A 79 3.27 -5.67 -9.86
N ILE A 80 2.68 -5.51 -11.05
CA ILE A 80 3.05 -6.24 -12.27
C ILE A 80 4.51 -5.97 -12.67
N ARG A 81 4.95 -4.70 -12.66
CA ARG A 81 6.34 -4.34 -13.02
C ARG A 81 7.36 -4.99 -12.08
N LEU A 82 7.09 -4.98 -10.77
CA LEU A 82 7.97 -5.58 -9.78
C LEU A 82 8.04 -7.11 -9.94
N LEU A 83 6.90 -7.76 -10.19
CA LEU A 83 6.87 -9.20 -10.48
C LEU A 83 7.68 -9.55 -11.74
N ASN A 84 7.53 -8.78 -12.81
CA ASN A 84 8.28 -8.99 -14.05
C ASN A 84 9.79 -8.82 -13.86
N LEU A 85 10.23 -7.84 -13.06
CA LEU A 85 11.65 -7.64 -12.74
C LEU A 85 12.26 -8.77 -11.92
N LEU A 86 11.47 -9.40 -11.03
CA LEU A 86 11.92 -10.57 -10.28
C LEU A 86 11.95 -11.83 -11.14
N GLY A 87 10.99 -11.99 -12.05
CA GLY A 87 10.93 -13.14 -12.95
C GLY A 87 11.99 -13.11 -14.06
N ASN A 88 12.38 -11.91 -14.51
CA ASN A 88 13.38 -11.71 -15.56
C ASN A 88 14.41 -10.66 -15.12
N PRO A 89 15.32 -10.99 -14.19
CA PRO A 89 16.35 -10.06 -13.77
C PRO A 89 17.29 -9.74 -14.94
N HIS A 90 17.68 -8.48 -15.04
CA HIS A 90 18.73 -8.04 -15.95
C HIS A 90 20.05 -8.73 -15.59
N ARG A 91 20.82 -9.13 -16.61
CA ARG A 91 22.15 -9.77 -16.41
C ARG A 91 23.14 -8.81 -15.77
N ASP A 92 22.97 -7.51 -15.99
CA ASP A 92 23.79 -6.46 -15.41
C ASP A 92 23.12 -5.88 -14.16
N ILE A 93 23.85 -5.92 -13.04
CA ILE A 93 23.44 -5.42 -11.73
C ILE A 93 23.19 -3.90 -11.78
N SER A 94 23.97 -3.15 -12.56
CA SER A 94 23.82 -1.70 -12.66
C SER A 94 22.47 -1.32 -13.27
N VAL A 95 22.07 -2.02 -14.34
CA VAL A 95 20.78 -1.88 -14.99
C VAL A 95 19.65 -2.31 -14.06
N GLN A 96 19.83 -3.41 -13.31
CA GLN A 96 18.84 -3.87 -12.33
C GLN A 96 18.57 -2.82 -11.25
N ILE A 97 19.62 -2.21 -10.68
CA ILE A 97 19.49 -1.18 -9.64
C ILE A 97 18.79 0.06 -10.20
N ASN A 98 19.15 0.51 -11.41
CA ASN A 98 18.51 1.65 -12.06
C ASN A 98 17.03 1.38 -12.35
N SER A 99 16.70 0.19 -12.85
CA SER A 99 15.31 -0.24 -13.06
C SER A 99 14.51 -0.26 -11.75
N ILE A 100 15.10 -0.73 -10.65
CA ILE A 100 14.45 -0.71 -9.33
C ILE A 100 14.23 0.74 -8.87
N ALA A 101 15.25 1.60 -8.97
CA ALA A 101 15.17 3.01 -8.57
C ALA A 101 14.06 3.75 -9.33
N TYR A 102 13.96 3.55 -10.65
CA TYR A 102 12.90 4.12 -11.48
C TYR A 102 11.49 3.72 -11.02
N ASN A 103 11.31 2.47 -10.60
CA ASN A 103 10.02 1.98 -10.10
C ASN A 103 9.65 2.54 -8.72
N ILE A 104 10.62 2.98 -7.93
CA ILE A 104 10.40 3.60 -6.62
C ILE A 104 10.12 5.11 -6.76
N SER A 105 10.71 5.78 -7.74
CA SER A 105 10.55 7.23 -7.95
C SER A 105 9.21 7.65 -8.60
N LEU A 106 8.38 6.69 -9.05
CA LEU A 106 7.18 6.94 -9.84
C LEU A 106 5.90 6.97 -8.99
#